data_AF-A0A949I776-F1
#
_entry.id   AF-A0A949I776-F1
#
_cell.length_a   1.000
_cell.length_b   1.000
_cell.length_c   1.000
_cell.angle_alpha   90.00
_cell.angle_beta   90.00
_cell.angle_gamma   90.00
#
_symmetry.space_group_name_H-M   'P 1'
#
loop_
_entity.id
_entity.type
_entity.pdbx_description
1 polymer ?
#
loop_
_entity_poly.entity_id
_entity_poly.type
_entity_poly.pdbx_seq_one_letter_code
_entity_poly.pdbx_strand_id
1 'polypeptide(L)' 'NQVSTLQQWLSQDKDIYPDAIVSGYFGPLTEKAVEKFQDKYGIVKSGEEGYGIVGPKTRAKMSEVFNKSNGSSVR' A
#
# COMPACT_ATOMS: atom_id res chain seq x y z
N ASN A 1 -0.81 -10.30 -11.24
CA ASN A 1 -1.23 -8.91 -11.58
C ASN A 1 -0.67 -7.95 -10.55
N GLN A 2 -0.15 -6.79 -10.95
CA GLN A 2 0.48 -5.84 -10.02
C GLN A 2 -0.53 -5.28 -8.99
N VAL A 3 -1.78 -5.10 -9.39
CA VAL A 3 -2.86 -4.58 -8.54
C VAL A 3 -3.29 -5.56 -7.44
N SER A 4 -3.36 -6.85 -7.73
CA SER A 4 -3.75 -7.85 -6.72
C SER A 4 -2.71 -7.96 -5.60
N THR A 5 -1.42 -7.88 -5.95
CA THR A 5 -0.34 -7.87 -4.94
C THR A 5 -0.38 -6.61 -4.08
N LEU A 6 -0.63 -5.45 -4.69
CA LEU A 6 -0.86 -4.21 -3.96
C LEU A 6 -2.02 -4.35 -2.96
N GLN A 7 -3.15 -4.88 -3.40
CA GLN A 7 -4.33 -5.07 -2.55
C GLN A 7 -4.05 -6.05 -1.41
N GLN A 8 -3.26 -7.10 -1.64
CA GLN A 8 -2.83 -8.05 -0.60
C GLN A 8 -1.92 -7.41 0.45
N TRP A 9 -1.11 -6.44 0.06
CA TRP A 9 -0.28 -5.68 1.00
C TRP A 9 -1.12 -4.71 1.80
N LEU A 10 -1.95 -3.91 1.12
CA LEU A 10 -2.87 -2.98 1.77
C LEU A 10 -3.81 -3.69 2.74
N SER A 11 -4.25 -4.91 2.43
CA SER A 11 -5.14 -5.68 3.30
C SER A 11 -4.50 -6.15 4.61
N GLN A 12 -3.17 -6.09 4.74
CA GLN A 12 -2.51 -6.34 6.03
C GLN A 12 -2.78 -5.22 7.05
N ASP A 13 -3.12 -4.02 6.57
CA ASP A 13 -3.41 -2.87 7.41
C ASP A 13 -4.89 -2.49 7.29
N LYS A 14 -5.72 -3.02 8.20
CA LYS A 14 -7.17 -2.77 8.20
C LYS A 14 -7.55 -1.33 8.53
N ASP A 15 -6.66 -0.53 9.12
CA ASP A 15 -6.92 0.90 9.34
C ASP A 15 -6.89 1.68 8.02
N ILE A 16 -6.02 1.23 7.11
CA ILE A 16 -5.87 1.81 5.77
C ILE A 16 -6.88 1.21 4.79
N TYR A 17 -6.97 -0.12 4.74
CA TYR A 17 -7.81 -0.86 3.80
C TYR A 17 -8.72 -1.86 4.50
N PRO A 18 -9.79 -1.38 5.17
CA PRO A 18 -10.69 -2.24 5.96
C PRO A 18 -11.42 -3.27 5.10
N ASP A 19 -11.75 -2.89 3.86
CA ASP A 19 -12.44 -3.76 2.91
C ASP A 19 -11.60 -4.98 2.53
N ALA A 20 -10.27 -4.86 2.53
CA ALA A 20 -9.34 -5.94 2.20
C ALA A 20 -9.65 -6.67 0.87
N ILE A 21 -10.34 -6.00 -0.06
CA ILE A 21 -10.81 -6.61 -1.31
C ILE A 21 -9.63 -6.77 -2.27
N VAL A 22 -9.31 -8.01 -2.64
CA VAL A 22 -8.30 -8.34 -3.64
C VAL A 22 -9.02 -8.76 -4.93
N SER A 23 -9.49 -7.78 -5.70
CA SER A 23 -10.17 -8.01 -6.99
C SER A 23 -9.20 -8.04 -8.17
N GLY A 24 -7.98 -7.53 -7.99
CA GLY A 24 -7.06 -7.23 -9.08
C GLY A 24 -7.45 -6.01 -9.92
N TYR A 25 -8.53 -5.30 -9.55
CA TYR A 25 -8.99 -4.07 -10.19
C TYR A 25 -8.63 -2.85 -9.35
N PHE A 26 -7.96 -1.87 -9.95
CA PHE A 26 -7.58 -0.64 -9.26
C PHE A 26 -8.78 0.32 -9.28
N GLY A 27 -9.64 0.17 -8.27
CA GLY A 27 -10.82 1.01 -8.09
C GLY A 27 -10.62 2.08 -7.02
N PRO A 28 -11.67 2.89 -6.75
CA PRO A 28 -11.60 3.99 -5.78
C PRO A 28 -11.29 3.54 -4.35
N LEU A 29 -11.63 2.30 -3.98
CA LEU A 29 -11.26 1.73 -2.67
C LEU A 29 -9.76 1.47 -2.57
N THR A 30 -9.15 0.96 -3.64
CA THR A 30 -7.70 0.71 -3.69
C THR A 30 -6.94 2.02 -3.74
N GLU A 31 -7.43 3.00 -4.51
CA GLU A 31 -6.86 4.36 -4.55
C GLU A 31 -6.84 5.02 -3.18
N LYS A 32 -7.97 5.08 -2.47
CA LYS A 32 -8.05 5.62 -1.10
C LYS A 32 -7.13 4.90 -0.11
N ALA A 33 -6.97 3.60 -0.26
CA ALA A 33 -6.04 2.83 0.57
C ALA A 33 -4.57 3.20 0.25
N VAL A 34 -4.24 3.47 -1.00
CA VAL A 34 -2.91 3.96 -1.40
C VAL A 34 -2.66 5.35 -0.83
N GLU A 35 -3.61 6.28 -0.93
CA GLU A 35 -3.54 7.63 -0.36
C GLU A 35 -3.23 7.57 1.14
N LYS A 36 -4.06 6.83 1.90
CA LYS A 36 -3.86 6.65 3.34
C LYS A 36 -2.53 6.00 3.68
N PHE A 37 -2.06 5.03 2.88
CA PHE A 37 -0.73 4.44 3.07
C PHE A 37 0.37 5.46 2.84
N GLN A 38 0.28 6.25 1.76
CA GLN A 38 1.24 7.30 1.46
C GLN A 38 1.29 8.35 2.57
N ASP A 39 0.14 8.77 3.10
CA ASP A 39 0.04 9.70 4.22
C ASP A 39 0.61 9.11 5.51
N LYS A 40 0.28 7.85 5.85
CA LYS A 40 0.75 7.16 7.07
C LYS A 40 2.26 7.03 7.12
N TYR A 41 2.89 6.77 5.98
CA TYR A 41 4.34 6.58 5.87
C TYR A 41 5.09 7.82 5.36
N GLY A 42 4.39 8.93 5.11
CA GLY A 42 4.97 10.19 4.64
C GLY A 42 5.69 10.06 3.29
N ILE A 43 5.16 9.25 2.37
CA ILE A 43 5.78 8.96 1.06
C ILE A 43 5.45 10.07 0.06
N VAL A 44 4.15 10.40 -0.03
CA VAL A 44 3.57 11.39 -0.94
C VAL A 44 2.39 12.02 -0.20
N LYS A 45 2.25 13.34 -0.27
CA LYS A 45 1.16 14.09 0.39
C LYS A 45 0.14 14.61 -0.61
N SER A 46 -1.05 14.99 -0.14
CA SER A 46 -2.07 15.60 -1.00
C SER A 46 -1.49 16.84 -1.71
N GLY A 47 -1.51 16.84 -3.03
CA GLY A 47 -0.94 17.91 -3.87
C GLY A 47 0.45 17.61 -4.44
N GLU A 48 1.07 16.49 -4.06
CA GLU A 48 2.29 16.00 -4.70
C GLU A 48 1.97 15.07 -5.88
N GLU A 49 2.84 15.08 -6.90
CA GLU A 49 2.72 14.20 -8.06
C GLU A 49 2.82 12.73 -7.62
N GLY A 50 1.75 11.97 -7.86
CA GLY A 50 1.66 10.56 -7.48
C GLY A 50 0.87 10.29 -6.21
N TYR A 51 0.17 11.27 -5.64
CA TYR A 51 -0.82 11.03 -4.58
C TYR A 51 -1.94 10.13 -5.11
N GLY A 52 -2.26 9.05 -4.39
CA GLY A 52 -3.21 8.01 -4.83
C GLY A 52 -2.67 7.05 -5.88
N ILE A 53 -1.46 7.28 -6.40
CA ILE A 53 -0.82 6.44 -7.43
C ILE A 53 0.27 5.57 -6.80
N VAL A 54 0.37 4.34 -7.27
CA VAL A 54 1.40 3.38 -6.80
C VAL A 54 2.65 3.49 -7.66
N GLY A 55 3.42 4.54 -7.39
CA GLY A 55 4.72 4.76 -8.01
C GLY A 55 5.83 3.85 -7.45
N PRO A 56 7.05 3.91 -8.02
CA PRO A 56 8.19 3.13 -7.54
C PRO A 56 8.51 3.37 -6.06
N LYS A 57 8.40 4.61 -5.58
CA LYS A 57 8.60 4.98 -4.17
C LYS A 57 7.59 4.29 -3.26
N THR A 58 6.31 4.35 -3.59
CA THR A 58 5.22 3.72 -2.83
C THR A 58 5.40 2.20 -2.79
N ARG A 59 5.72 1.57 -3.93
CA ARG A 59 6.00 0.13 -4.01
C ARG A 59 7.21 -0.28 -3.19
N ALA A 60 8.29 0.50 -3.23
CA ALA A 60 9.49 0.25 -2.44
C ALA A 60 9.16 0.26 -0.95
N LYS A 61 8.40 1.27 -0.48
CA LYS A 61 7.99 1.34 0.92
C LYS A 61 7.03 0.22 1.32
N MET A 62 6.06 -0.12 0.47
CA MET A 62 5.19 -1.28 0.70
C MET A 62 6.00 -2.58 0.82
N SER A 63 6.96 -2.81 -0.07
CA SER A 63 7.88 -3.95 0.08
C SER A 63 8.66 -3.87 1.38
N GLU A 64 9.21 -2.71 1.76
CA GLU A 64 9.94 -2.57 3.03
C GLU A 64 9.07 -2.89 4.26
N VAL A 65 7.80 -2.46 4.27
CA VAL A 65 6.86 -2.66 5.38
C VAL A 65 6.33 -4.09 5.40
N PHE A 66 5.85 -4.59 4.26
CA PHE A 66 5.11 -5.84 4.15
C PHE A 66 5.97 -7.06 3.83
N ASN A 67 7.16 -6.87 3.25
CA ASN A 67 8.12 -7.95 2.97
C ASN A 67 9.03 -8.23 4.18
N LYS A 68 9.01 -7.38 5.22
CA LYS A 68 9.72 -7.61 6.49
C LYS A 68 9.07 -8.63 7.42
N SER A 69 7.87 -9.10 7.12
CA SER A 69 7.13 -10.07 7.96
C SER A 69 7.67 -11.51 7.89
N ASN A 70 8.71 -11.80 7.10
CA ASN A 70 9.31 -13.15 7.00
C ASN A 70 10.81 -13.25 7.35
N GLY A 71 11.46 -12.24 7.96
CA GLY A 71 12.93 -12.28 8.06
C GLY A 71 13.63 -11.50 9.17
N SER A 72 12.99 -11.21 10.29
CA SER A 72 13.73 -10.68 11.46
C SER A 72 13.20 -11.25 12.78
N SER A 73 13.32 -12.57 12.89
CA SER A 73 13.68 -13.16 14.18
C SER A 73 15.19 -13.01 14.33
N VAL A 74 15.65 -11.80 14.70
CA VAL A 74 16.98 -11.64 15.30
C VAL A 74 16.77 -11.78 16.80
N ARG A 75 16.99 -12.98 17.32
CA ARG A 75 17.58 -13.23 18.63
C ARG A 75 18.30 -14.57 18.58
#